data_AF-A0AAD5LWQ2-F1
#
_entry.id   AF-A0AAD5LWQ2-F1
#
_cell.length_a   1.000
_cell.length_b   1.000
_cell.length_c   1.000
_cell.angle_alpha   90.00
_cell.angle_beta   90.00
_cell.angle_gamma   90.00
#
_symmetry.space_group_name_H-M   'P 1'
#
loop_
_entity.id
_entity.type
_entity.pdbx_description
1 polymer ?
#
loop_
_entity_poly.entity_id
_entity_poly.type
_entity_poly.pdbx_seq_one_letter_code
_entity_poly.pdbx_strand_id
1 'polypeptide(L)'
;MELNREQKRLLMLHEYKVGTNAADTVRRINEAWDEGTVGKTAVYDHFKEFKTGNEGRSDKPRSGRDQKFNNTGEVEETLRNFFSSKDCVFYRRGIFMLPDLWLNVIDSEGDYFDY
;
A
#
# COMPACT_ATOMS: atom_id res chain seq x y z
N MET A 1 4.45 -23.59 15.31
CA MET A 1 3.87 -23.65 13.93
C MET A 1 3.96 -22.25 13.36
N GLU A 2 4.57 -22.04 12.19
CA GLU A 2 4.76 -20.67 11.66
C GLU A 2 3.49 -20.17 10.96
N LEU A 3 2.91 -19.10 11.47
CA LEU A 3 1.76 -18.44 10.85
C LEU A 3 2.20 -17.58 9.67
N ASN A 4 1.47 -17.64 8.56
CA ASN A 4 1.69 -16.74 7.44
C ASN A 4 1.17 -15.31 7.77
N ARG A 5 1.51 -14.33 6.92
CA ARG A 5 1.13 -12.92 7.14
C ARG A 5 -0.38 -12.71 7.20
N GLU A 6 -1.15 -13.41 6.36
CA GLU A 6 -2.61 -13.32 6.35
C GLU A 6 -3.22 -13.84 7.67
N GLN A 7 -2.73 -14.98 8.16
CA GLN A 7 -3.17 -15.58 9.41
C GLN A 7 -2.87 -14.66 10.60
N LYS A 8 -1.67 -14.08 10.65
CA LYS A 8 -1.31 -13.09 11.69
C LYS A 8 -2.26 -11.88 11.66
N ARG A 9 -2.58 -11.37 10.48
CA ARG A 9 -3.52 -10.24 10.32
C ARG A 9 -4.94 -10.60 10.73
N LEU A 10 -5.43 -11.80 10.40
CA LEU A 10 -6.75 -12.28 10.83
C LEU A 10 -6.85 -12.40 12.34
N LEU A 11 -5.80 -12.89 13.01
CA LEU A 11 -5.74 -12.94 14.48
C LEU A 11 -5.79 -11.53 15.09
N MET A 12 -5.03 -10.58 14.54
CA MET A 12 -5.09 -9.18 14.98
C MET A 12 -6.48 -8.57 14.78
N LEU A 13 -7.15 -8.86 13.66
CA LEU A 13 -8.49 -8.38 13.38
C LEU A 13 -9.52 -8.97 14.35
N HIS A 14 -9.40 -10.26 14.66
CA HIS A 14 -10.24 -10.92 15.67
C HIS A 14 -10.09 -10.24 17.03
N GLU A 15 -8.87 -10.08 17.53
CA GLU A 15 -8.60 -9.40 18.81
C GLU A 15 -9.14 -7.96 18.82
N TYR A 16 -8.96 -7.22 17.72
CA TYR A 16 -9.54 -5.88 17.55
C TYR A 16 -11.07 -5.89 17.68
N LYS A 17 -11.76 -6.85 17.05
CA LYS A 17 -13.24 -7.00 17.12
C LYS A 17 -13.71 -7.44 18.51
N VAL A 18 -12.89 -8.20 19.24
CA VAL A 18 -13.11 -8.54 20.67
C VAL A 18 -12.94 -7.31 21.58
N GLY A 19 -12.32 -6.24 21.08
CA GLY A 19 -12.18 -4.96 21.78
C GLY A 19 -10.92 -4.87 22.65
N THR A 20 -9.92 -5.71 22.39
CA THR A 20 -8.66 -5.67 23.12
C THR A 20 -7.76 -4.58 22.58
N ASN A 21 -6.87 -4.03 23.41
CA ASN A 21 -5.91 -3.03 22.95
C ASN A 21 -4.70 -3.70 22.28
N ALA A 22 -3.92 -2.91 21.54
CA ALA A 22 -2.77 -3.41 20.79
C ALA A 22 -1.69 -4.06 21.67
N ALA A 23 -1.46 -3.57 22.89
CA ALA A 23 -0.46 -4.14 23.80
C ALA A 23 -0.89 -5.52 24.31
N ASP A 24 -2.14 -5.66 24.72
CA ASP A 24 -2.71 -6.95 25.15
C ASP A 24 -2.80 -7.94 23.98
N THR A 25 -3.09 -7.46 22.77
CA THR A 25 -3.11 -8.28 21.55
C THR A 25 -1.74 -8.91 21.27
N VAL A 26 -0.66 -8.12 21.37
CA VAL A 26 0.71 -8.65 21.21
C VAL A 26 0.99 -9.75 22.23
N ARG A 27 0.65 -9.50 23.50
CA ARG A 27 0.86 -10.48 24.58
C ARG A 27 0.09 -11.76 24.30
N ARG A 28 -1.22 -11.67 24.03
CA ARG A 28 -2.09 -12.84 23.82
C ARG A 28 -1.67 -13.68 22.62
N ILE A 29 -1.33 -13.05 21.50
CA ILE A 29 -0.91 -13.78 20.30
C ILE A 29 0.46 -14.43 20.53
N ASN A 30 1.41 -13.75 21.17
CA ASN A 30 2.72 -14.35 21.43
C ASN A 30 2.68 -15.44 22.52
N GLU A 31 1.77 -15.34 23.51
CA GLU A 31 1.53 -16.39 24.52
C GLU A 31 0.85 -17.64 23.92
N ALA A 32 -0.07 -17.47 22.97
CA ALA A 32 -0.84 -18.58 22.41
C ALA A 32 -0.11 -19.32 21.28
N TRP A 33 0.82 -18.68 20.55
CA TRP A 33 1.51 -19.28 19.42
C TRP A 33 2.99 -19.52 19.63
N ASP A 34 3.77 -18.46 19.88
CA ASP A 34 5.21 -18.47 20.20
C ASP A 34 5.69 -17.01 20.33
N GLU A 35 6.76 -16.77 21.10
CA GLU A 35 7.37 -15.44 21.22
C GLU A 35 7.82 -14.90 19.85
N GLY A 36 7.47 -13.65 19.55
CA GLY A 36 7.82 -13.02 18.27
C GLY A 36 6.88 -13.36 17.11
N THR A 37 5.78 -14.10 17.34
CA THR A 37 4.75 -14.34 16.32
C THR A 37 4.24 -13.04 15.71
N VAL A 38 3.94 -12.05 16.53
CA VAL A 38 3.60 -10.69 16.10
C VAL A 38 4.47 -9.64 16.81
N GLY A 39 4.91 -8.65 16.03
CA GLY A 39 5.65 -7.50 16.56
C GLY A 39 4.71 -6.39 17.00
N LYS A 40 5.12 -5.61 18.02
CA LYS A 40 4.35 -4.47 18.53
C LYS A 40 3.97 -3.51 17.41
N THR A 41 4.92 -3.05 16.62
CA THR A 41 4.68 -2.11 15.51
C THR A 41 3.62 -2.62 14.53
N ALA A 42 3.71 -3.89 14.13
CA ALA A 42 2.75 -4.50 13.20
C ALA A 42 1.31 -4.49 13.75
N VAL A 43 1.13 -4.77 15.05
CA VAL A 43 -0.19 -4.74 15.68
C VAL A 43 -0.75 -3.32 15.73
N TYR A 44 0.08 -2.33 16.08
CA TYR A 44 -0.35 -0.92 16.11
C TYR A 44 -0.74 -0.40 14.72
N ASP A 45 0.06 -0.71 13.70
CA ASP A 45 -0.20 -0.29 12.32
C ASP A 45 -1.52 -0.89 11.80
N HIS A 46 -1.73 -2.19 11.99
CA HIS A 46 -2.99 -2.83 11.58
C HIS A 46 -4.19 -2.31 12.37
N PHE A 47 -4.07 -2.06 13.68
CA PHE A 47 -5.15 -1.46 14.47
C PHE A 47 -5.52 -0.06 13.97
N LYS A 48 -4.53 0.74 13.53
CA LYS A 48 -4.76 2.03 12.89
C LYS A 48 -5.54 1.86 11.59
N GLU A 49 -5.18 0.89 10.76
CA GLU A 49 -5.89 0.58 9.51
C GLU A 49 -7.33 0.12 9.75
N PHE A 50 -7.54 -0.79 10.71
CA PHE A 50 -8.88 -1.30 11.07
C PHE A 50 -9.78 -0.18 11.56
N LYS A 51 -9.24 0.77 12.33
CA LYS A 51 -9.98 1.96 12.78
C LYS A 51 -10.44 2.84 11.61
N THR A 52 -9.69 2.86 10.51
CA THR A 52 -10.05 3.59 9.27
C THR A 52 -11.00 2.80 8.35
N GLY A 53 -11.51 1.64 8.78
CA GLY A 53 -12.38 0.79 7.97
C GLY A 53 -11.65 -0.02 6.90
N ASN A 54 -10.30 -0.02 6.91
CA ASN A 54 -9.49 -0.79 5.98
C ASN A 54 -9.24 -2.20 6.52
N GLU A 55 -10.30 -3.00 6.59
CA GLU A 55 -10.25 -4.41 6.98
C GLU A 55 -9.88 -5.35 5.81
N GLY A 56 -9.67 -4.77 4.61
CA GLY A 56 -9.51 -5.50 3.35
C GLY A 56 -8.22 -6.31 3.22
N ARG A 57 -8.34 -7.51 2.66
CA ARG A 57 -7.37 -8.63 2.67
C ARG A 57 -6.04 -8.43 1.92
N SER A 58 -5.83 -7.32 1.20
CA SER A 58 -4.70 -7.19 0.28
C SER A 58 -3.66 -6.19 0.79
N ASP A 59 -2.40 -6.63 0.88
CA ASP A 59 -1.25 -5.73 1.04
C ASP A 59 -1.24 -4.76 -0.14
N LYS A 60 -1.26 -3.45 0.15
CA LYS A 60 -1.05 -2.45 -0.91
C LYS A 60 0.37 -2.64 -1.45
N PRO A 61 0.58 -2.51 -2.77
CA PRO A 61 1.93 -2.48 -3.31
C PRO A 61 2.71 -1.38 -2.60
N ARG A 62 3.92 -1.71 -2.13
CA ARG A 62 4.80 -0.74 -1.48
C ARG A 62 5.10 0.37 -2.48
N SER A 63 4.65 1.58 -2.19
CA SER A 63 5.08 2.78 -2.90
C SER A 63 6.55 3.04 -2.54
N GLY A 64 7.37 3.40 -3.54
CA GLY A 64 8.73 3.89 -3.32
C GLY A 64 9.89 2.94 -3.63
N ARG A 65 9.67 1.77 -4.23
CA ARG A 65 10.76 0.97 -4.82
C ARG A 65 10.64 1.00 -6.34
N ASP A 66 11.72 1.42 -7.00
CA ASP A 66 11.80 1.37 -8.45
C ASP A 66 11.48 -0.04 -8.94
N GLN A 67 10.50 -0.13 -9.83
CA GLN A 67 10.15 -1.39 -10.46
C GLN A 67 11.30 -1.75 -11.41
N LYS A 68 12.03 -2.83 -11.08
CA LYS A 68 13.06 -3.37 -11.97
C LYS A 68 12.38 -4.27 -12.99
N PHE A 69 12.67 -4.03 -14.25
CA PHE A 69 12.21 -4.85 -15.37
C PHE A 69 13.40 -5.61 -15.93
N ASN A 70 13.21 -6.90 -16.23
CA ASN A 70 14.27 -7.74 -16.78
C ASN A 70 14.35 -7.67 -18.30
N ASN A 71 13.26 -7.25 -18.96
CA ASN A 71 13.18 -7.09 -20.41
C ASN A 71 12.13 -6.03 -20.80
N THR A 72 12.13 -5.65 -22.08
CA THR A 72 11.19 -4.67 -22.63
C THR A 72 9.75 -5.16 -22.66
N GLY A 73 9.51 -6.47 -22.81
CA GLY A 73 8.16 -7.05 -22.80
C GLY A 73 7.45 -6.85 -21.46
N GLU A 74 8.16 -6.99 -20.34
CA GLU A 74 7.63 -6.70 -19.00
C GLU A 74 7.23 -5.22 -18.84
N VAL A 75 8.00 -4.31 -19.44
CA VAL A 75 7.70 -2.87 -19.45
C VAL A 75 6.42 -2.62 -20.24
N GLU A 76 6.31 -3.19 -21.45
CA GLU A 76 5.14 -3.03 -22.31
C GLU A 76 3.87 -3.57 -21.66
N GLU A 77 3.93 -4.75 -21.06
CA GLU A 77 2.78 -5.33 -20.36
C GLU A 77 2.37 -4.49 -19.15
N THR A 78 3.34 -4.04 -18.36
CA THR A 78 3.08 -3.18 -17.20
C THR A 78 2.44 -1.86 -17.61
N LEU A 79 2.94 -1.21 -18.66
CA LEU A 79 2.35 0.02 -19.20
C LEU A 79 0.94 -0.23 -19.74
N ARG A 80 0.73 -1.33 -20.48
CA ARG A 80 -0.59 -1.71 -20.98
C ARG A 80 -1.59 -1.89 -19.85
N ASN A 81 -1.21 -2.59 -18.79
CA ASN A 81 -2.06 -2.79 -17.62
C ASN A 81 -2.33 -1.46 -16.90
N PHE A 82 -1.29 -0.62 -16.75
CA PHE A 82 -1.43 0.71 -16.17
C PHE A 82 -2.46 1.55 -16.93
N PHE A 83 -2.31 1.72 -18.24
CA PHE A 83 -3.23 2.53 -19.04
C PHE A 83 -4.64 1.94 -19.08
N SER A 84 -4.76 0.61 -19.15
CA SER A 84 -6.07 -0.06 -19.14
C SER A 84 -6.78 0.06 -17.79
N SER A 85 -6.03 0.26 -16.70
CA SER A 85 -6.60 0.46 -15.35
C SER A 85 -7.18 1.86 -15.10
N LYS A 86 -6.89 2.84 -15.98
CA LYS A 86 -7.31 4.23 -15.79
C LYS A 86 -8.71 4.48 -16.35
N ASP A 87 -9.47 5.32 -15.64
CA ASP A 87 -10.79 5.75 -16.07
C ASP A 87 -10.73 6.97 -17.00
N CYS A 88 -11.87 7.32 -17.60
CA CYS A 88 -11.94 8.48 -18.51
C CYS A 88 -11.64 9.81 -17.79
N VAL A 89 -11.91 9.91 -16.48
CA VAL A 89 -11.66 11.11 -15.67
C VAL A 89 -10.16 11.35 -15.53
N PHE A 90 -9.36 10.30 -15.32
CA PHE A 90 -7.91 10.37 -15.28
C PHE A 90 -7.35 11.02 -16.55
N TYR A 91 -7.73 10.51 -17.73
CA TYR A 91 -7.25 11.04 -19.01
C TYR A 91 -7.73 12.47 -19.26
N ARG A 92 -9.02 12.75 -19.00
CA ARG A 92 -9.58 14.10 -19.16
C ARG A 92 -8.82 15.12 -18.31
N ARG A 93 -8.55 14.79 -17.05
CA ARG A 93 -7.79 15.66 -16.15
C ARG A 93 -6.36 15.86 -16.66
N GLY A 94 -5.68 14.80 -17.07
CA GLY A 94 -4.33 14.89 -17.63
C GLY A 94 -4.28 15.82 -18.85
N ILE A 95 -5.18 15.63 -19.81
CA ILE A 95 -5.28 16.47 -21.01
C ILE A 95 -5.57 17.94 -20.66
N PHE A 96 -6.47 18.17 -19.70
CA PHE A 96 -6.83 19.52 -19.26
C PHE A 96 -5.66 20.27 -18.62
N MET A 97 -4.79 19.56 -17.88
CA MET A 97 -3.61 20.15 -17.22
C MET A 97 -2.46 20.41 -18.19
N LEU A 98 -2.46 19.85 -19.42
CA LEU A 98 -1.34 19.97 -20.35
C LEU A 98 -0.85 21.42 -20.55
N PRO A 99 -1.71 22.44 -20.74
CA PRO A 99 -1.25 23.82 -20.91
C PRO A 99 -0.43 24.33 -19.71
N ASP A 100 -0.90 24.08 -18.49
CA ASP A 100 -0.22 24.49 -17.26
C ASP A 100 1.12 23.76 -17.10
N LEU A 101 1.16 22.48 -17.47
CA LEU A 101 2.40 21.69 -17.45
C LEU A 101 3.40 22.17 -18.48
N TRP A 102 2.96 22.55 -19.67
CA TRP A 102 3.82 23.13 -20.69
C TRP A 102 4.38 24.49 -20.27
N LEU A 103 3.58 25.32 -19.60
CA LEU A 103 4.06 26.58 -19.02
C LEU A 103 5.14 26.32 -17.98
N ASN A 104 4.92 25.38 -17.06
CA ASN A 104 5.93 25.01 -16.05
C ASN A 104 7.23 24.49 -16.67
N VAL A 105 7.15 23.71 -17.75
CA VAL A 105 8.35 23.22 -18.48
C VAL A 105 9.14 24.39 -19.06
N ILE A 106 8.47 25.39 -19.63
CA ILE A 106 9.12 26.59 -20.19
C ILE A 106 9.75 27.42 -19.07
N ASP A 107 8.98 27.68 -18.00
CA ASP A 107 9.40 28.53 -16.88
C ASP A 107 10.61 27.97 -16.13
N SER A 108 10.82 26.67 -16.24
CA SER A 108 11.92 25.98 -15.56
C SER A 108 12.96 25.41 -16.52
N GLU A 109 12.99 25.89 -17.76
CA GLU A 109 13.99 25.54 -18.78
C GLU A 109 14.13 24.01 -19.03
N GLY A 110 13.06 23.25 -18.80
CA GLY A 110 13.07 21.79 -18.98
C GLY A 110 13.64 20.98 -17.81
N ASP A 111 13.89 21.59 -16.66
CA ASP A 111 14.22 20.85 -15.45
C ASP A 111 13.07 19.92 -15.02
N TYR A 112 13.38 18.88 -14.24
CA TYR A 112 12.36 18.02 -13.65
C TYR A 112 11.75 18.69 -12.43
N PHE A 113 10.41 18.67 -12.31
CA PHE A 113 9.69 19.18 -11.14
C PHE A 113 9.20 18.02 -10.26
N ASP A 114 9.31 18.21 -8.96
CA ASP A 114 8.64 17.33 -7.99
C ASP A 114 7.14 17.65 -7.95
N TYR A 115 6.31 16.60 -8.00
CA TYR A 115 4.84 16.66 -7.96
C TYR A 115 4.27 16.35 -6.57
#